data_AF-A0A1A7X238-F1
#
_entry.id   AF-A0A1A7X238-F1
#
_cell.length_a   1.000
_cell.length_b   1.000
_cell.length_c   1.000
_cell.angle_alpha   90.00
_cell.angle_beta   90.00
_cell.angle_gamma   90.00
#
_symmetry.space_group_name_H-M   'P 1'
#
loop_
_entity.id
_entity.type
_entity.pdbx_description
1 polymer ?
#
loop_
_entity_poly.entity_id
_entity_poly.type
_entity_poly.pdbx_seq_one_letter_code
_entity_poly.pdbx_strand_id
1 'polypeptide(L)'
;LDSPGLTSFYMFFTMIILLQILIPIALYVSIELVKIGQIFFITNDMDLYDEETDSRMQCRALNITEDLGQIEYIFSDKTGTLTENKMVFRRCSIMGTEFPHKENAIRLA
;
A
#
# COMPACT_ATOMS: atom_id res chain seq x y z
N LEU A 1 27.95 -10.59 -55.39
CA LEU A 1 28.59 -11.25 -54.24
C LEU A 1 28.59 -10.24 -53.12
N ASP A 2 27.63 -10.32 -52.21
CA ASP A 2 27.66 -9.49 -51.02
C ASP A 2 28.89 -9.87 -50.19
N SER A 3 29.56 -8.88 -49.60
CA SER A 3 30.74 -9.17 -48.80
C SER A 3 30.34 -10.04 -47.59
N PRO A 4 31.11 -11.08 -47.25
CA PRO A 4 30.78 -11.99 -46.14
C PRO A 4 30.54 -11.26 -44.80
N GLY A 5 31.22 -10.11 -44.61
CA GLY A 5 31.01 -9.24 -43.46
C GLY A 5 29.64 -8.57 -43.44
N LEU A 6 29.16 -8.09 -44.60
CA LEU A 6 27.84 -7.45 -44.71
C LEU A 6 26.71 -8.47 -44.45
N THR A 7 26.84 -9.68 -44.98
CA THR A 7 25.87 -10.77 -44.73
C THR A 7 25.83 -11.18 -43.26
N SER A 8 26.99 -11.33 -42.62
CA SER A 8 27.07 -11.67 -41.19
C SER A 8 26.47 -10.58 -40.30
N PHE A 9 26.69 -9.31 -40.68
CA PHE A 9 26.10 -8.16 -40.01
C PHE A 9 24.56 -8.18 -40.10
N TYR A 10 23.99 -8.43 -41.28
CA TYR A 10 22.54 -8.55 -41.42
C TYR A 10 21.97 -9.73 -40.64
N MET A 11 22.60 -10.92 -40.71
CA MET A 11 22.16 -12.10 -39.95
C MET A 11 22.15 -11.85 -38.44
N PHE A 12 23.12 -11.10 -37.92
CA PHE A 12 23.17 -10.73 -36.50
C PHE A 12 21.93 -9.94 -36.06
N PHE A 13 21.53 -8.90 -36.80
CA PHE A 13 20.33 -8.12 -36.47
C PHE A 13 19.03 -8.90 -36.73
N THR A 14 18.98 -9.75 -37.76
CA THR A 14 17.84 -10.64 -37.96
C THR A 14 17.64 -11.59 -36.77
N MET A 15 18.72 -12.12 -36.19
CA MET A 15 18.62 -12.95 -34.98
C MET A 15 18.12 -12.16 -33.76
N ILE A 16 18.52 -10.90 -33.60
CA ILE A 16 17.99 -10.03 -32.53
C ILE A 16 16.47 -9.84 -32.68
N ILE A 17 15.99 -9.59 -33.91
CA ILE A 17 14.56 -9.42 -34.18
C ILE A 17 13.80 -10.72 -33.92
N LEU A 18 14.34 -11.89 -34.28
CA LEU A 18 13.71 -13.17 -33.98
C LEU A 18 13.60 -13.45 -32.48
N LEU A 19 14.59 -13.02 -31.69
CA LEU A 19 14.62 -13.19 -30.23
C LEU A 19 13.77 -12.15 -29.47
N GLN A 20 13.14 -11.18 -30.15
CA GLN A 20 12.36 -10.12 -29.48
C GLN A 20 11.19 -10.64 -28.65
N ILE A 21 10.69 -11.85 -28.91
CA ILE A 21 9.64 -12.51 -28.13
C ILE A 21 10.08 -12.97 -26.74
N LEU A 22 11.39 -13.02 -26.47
CA LEU A 22 11.93 -13.49 -25.19
C LEU A 22 11.53 -12.55 -24.03
N ILE A 23 11.45 -11.25 -24.31
CA ILE A 23 10.94 -10.25 -23.36
C ILE A 23 9.60 -9.75 -23.91
N PRO A 24 8.48 -10.36 -23.50
CA PRO A 24 7.17 -9.97 -23.99
C PRO A 24 6.83 -8.56 -23.52
N ILE A 25 6.69 -7.62 -24.45
CA ILE A 25 6.23 -6.25 -24.17
C ILE A 25 4.86 -6.28 -23.44
N ALA A 26 4.03 -7.26 -23.78
CA ALA A 26 2.74 -7.47 -23.14
C ALA A 26 2.83 -7.75 -21.63
N LEU A 27 3.90 -8.40 -21.14
CA LEU A 27 4.06 -8.71 -19.71
C LEU A 27 4.09 -7.44 -18.86
N TYR A 28 4.82 -6.41 -19.33
CA TYR A 28 4.89 -5.14 -18.62
C TYR A 28 3.51 -4.47 -18.50
N VAL A 29 2.77 -4.41 -19.62
CA VAL A 29 1.42 -3.82 -19.63
C VAL A 29 0.45 -4.64 -18.79
N SER A 30 0.54 -5.97 -18.81
CA SER A 30 -0.30 -6.84 -17.99
C SER A 30 -0.05 -6.63 -16.50
N ILE A 31 1.19 -6.48 -16.06
CA ILE A 31 1.52 -6.21 -14.66
C ILE A 31 0.92 -4.87 -14.22
N GLU A 32 1.06 -3.81 -15.02
CA GLU A 32 0.47 -2.50 -14.73
C GLU A 32 -1.06 -2.56 -14.62
N LEU A 33 -1.73 -3.31 -15.51
CA LEU A 33 -3.19 -3.49 -15.44
C LEU A 33 -3.63 -4.23 -14.18
N VAL A 34 -2.87 -5.24 -13.74
CA VAL A 34 -3.17 -5.96 -12.49
C VAL A 34 -3.04 -5.03 -11.28
N LYS A 35 -2.00 -4.20 -11.23
CA LYS A 35 -1.81 -3.21 -10.15
C LYS A 35 -2.97 -2.23 -10.05
N ILE A 36 -3.41 -1.71 -11.19
CA ILE A 36 -4.60 -0.83 -11.26
C ILE A 36 -5.85 -1.55 -10.74
N GLY A 37 -6.05 -2.81 -11.14
CA GLY A 37 -7.15 -3.63 -10.66
C GLY A 37 -7.13 -3.84 -9.14
N GLN A 38 -5.97 -4.15 -8.56
CA GLN A 38 -5.82 -4.32 -7.11
C GLN A 38 -6.18 -3.04 -6.34
N ILE A 39 -5.70 -1.89 -6.82
CA ILE A 39 -5.97 -0.59 -6.18
C ILE A 39 -7.45 -0.23 -6.24
N PHE A 40 -8.10 -0.55 -7.37
CA PHE A 40 -9.53 -0.36 -7.50
C PHE A 40 -10.30 -1.16 -6.44
N PHE A 41 -9.91 -2.41 -6.18
CA PHE A 41 -10.55 -3.21 -5.13
C PHE A 41 -10.32 -2.64 -3.74
N ILE A 42 -9.09 -2.25 -3.39
CA ILE A 42 -8.76 -1.69 -2.06
C ILE A 42 -9.51 -0.37 -1.82
N THR A 43 -9.62 0.48 -2.83
CA THR A 43 -10.27 1.81 -2.70
C THR A 43 -11.79 1.69 -2.57
N ASN A 44 -12.39 0.61 -3.08
CA ASN A 44 -13.82 0.33 -2.99
C ASN A 44 -14.19 -0.59 -1.82
N ASP A 45 -13.21 -0.98 -1.00
CA ASP A 45 -13.45 -1.81 0.17
C ASP A 45 -14.21 -1.01 1.24
N MET A 46 -15.35 -1.55 1.68
CA MET A 46 -16.17 -0.93 2.72
C MET A 46 -15.59 -1.16 4.12
N ASP A 47 -14.77 -2.20 4.31
CA ASP A 47 -14.12 -2.46 5.60
C ASP A 47 -13.02 -1.43 5.92
N LEU A 48 -12.54 -0.71 4.90
CA LEU A 48 -11.53 0.35 4.99
C LEU A 48 -12.13 1.76 4.90
N TYR A 49 -13.45 1.89 5.04
CA TYR A 49 -14.15 3.17 5.06
C TYR A 49 -14.33 3.66 6.50
N ASP A 50 -14.00 4.92 6.73
CA ASP A 50 -14.19 5.59 8.02
C ASP A 50 -15.48 6.42 8.00
N GLU A 51 -16.46 5.98 8.79
CA GLU A 51 -17.77 6.64 8.93
C GLU A 51 -17.69 7.98 9.65
N GLU A 52 -16.73 8.19 10.57
CA GLU A 52 -16.64 9.42 11.35
C GLU A 52 -16.15 10.60 10.49
N THR A 53 -15.21 10.32 9.57
CA THR A 53 -14.63 11.33 8.67
C THR A 53 -15.20 11.30 7.25
N ASP A 54 -16.12 10.38 6.96
CA ASP A 54 -16.66 10.10 5.62
C ASP A 54 -15.54 9.91 4.58
N SER A 55 -14.48 9.20 4.97
CA SER A 55 -13.28 9.04 4.15
C SER A 55 -13.02 7.58 3.78
N ARG A 56 -12.68 7.36 2.51
CA ARG A 56 -12.25 6.05 1.99
C ARG A 56 -10.73 5.98 1.95
N MET A 57 -10.19 4.77 2.06
CA MET A 57 -8.78 4.52 1.82
C MET A 57 -8.34 5.02 0.43
N GLN A 58 -7.30 5.85 0.38
CA GLN A 58 -6.77 6.41 -0.86
C GLN A 58 -5.38 5.85 -1.18
N CYS A 59 -5.26 5.14 -2.28
CA CYS A 59 -3.97 4.71 -2.80
C CYS A 59 -3.37 5.79 -3.70
N ARG A 60 -2.26 6.41 -3.28
CA ARG A 60 -1.58 7.46 -4.06
C ARG A 60 -0.47 6.95 -4.98
N ALA A 61 -0.07 5.68 -4.84
CA ALA A 61 0.98 5.04 -5.60
C ALA A 61 0.51 3.69 -6.15
N LEU A 62 0.95 3.33 -7.37
CA LEU A 62 0.51 2.11 -8.06
C LEU A 62 1.18 0.81 -7.53
N ASN A 63 2.34 0.93 -6.92
CA ASN A 63 3.12 -0.21 -6.42
C ASN A 63 2.85 -0.54 -4.94
N ILE A 64 1.95 0.21 -4.29
CA ILE A 64 1.73 0.13 -2.84
C ILE A 64 1.32 -1.26 -2.38
N THR A 65 0.59 -2.01 -3.22
CA THR A 65 0.09 -3.35 -2.88
C THR A 65 1.19 -4.39 -2.74
N GLU A 66 2.25 -4.28 -3.56
CA GLU A 66 3.41 -5.16 -3.49
C GLU A 66 4.25 -4.82 -2.26
N ASP A 67 4.50 -3.52 -2.02
CA ASP A 67 5.26 -3.03 -0.89
C ASP A 67 4.57 -3.42 0.44
N LEU A 68 3.25 -3.23 0.54
CA LEU A 68 2.45 -3.58 1.72
C LEU A 68 2.54 -5.08 2.05
N GLY A 69 2.62 -5.94 1.04
CA GLY A 69 2.77 -7.39 1.24
C GLY A 69 4.13 -7.83 1.78
N GLN A 70 5.12 -6.93 1.80
CA GLN A 70 6.50 -7.20 2.22
C GLN A 70 6.94 -6.40 3.46
N ILE A 71 6.01 -5.71 4.14
CA ILE A 71 6.35 -4.88 5.30
C ILE A 71 6.75 -5.77 6.49
N GLU A 72 7.93 -5.51 7.05
CA GLU A 72 8.42 -6.18 8.26
C GLU A 72 8.34 -5.31 9.53
N TYR A 73 8.42 -3.98 9.37
CA TYR A 73 8.48 -3.04 10.48
C TYR A 73 7.47 -1.91 10.29
N ILE A 74 6.71 -1.61 11.34
CA ILE A 74 5.78 -0.48 11.38
C ILE A 74 6.32 0.54 12.36
N PHE A 75 6.70 1.71 11.84
CA PHE A 75 7.02 2.88 12.65
C PHE A 75 5.75 3.71 12.81
N SER A 76 5.27 3.81 14.05
CA SER A 76 4.03 4.55 14.36
C SER A 76 4.35 5.79 15.18
N ASP A 77 3.75 6.91 14.82
CA ASP A 77 3.77 8.12 15.65
C ASP A 77 2.81 7.95 16.83
N LYS A 78 3.12 8.57 17.97
CA LYS A 78 2.28 8.44 19.17
C LYS A 78 1.03 9.30 19.05
N THR A 79 1.20 10.60 18.82
CA THR A 79 0.13 11.58 18.96
C THR A 79 -0.60 11.74 17.63
N GLY A 80 -1.91 11.48 17.61
CA GLY A 80 -2.70 11.55 16.37
C GLY A 80 -2.67 10.26 15.53
N THR A 81 -1.94 9.23 15.95
CA THR A 81 -2.04 7.87 15.38
C THR A 81 -2.41 6.85 16.46
N LEU A 82 -1.57 6.67 17.49
CA LEU A 82 -1.89 5.74 18.58
C LEU A 82 -2.88 6.32 19.59
N THR A 83 -2.85 7.63 19.80
CA THR A 83 -3.72 8.31 20.75
C THR A 83 -4.45 9.46 20.08
N GLU A 84 -5.76 9.53 20.30
CA GLU A 84 -6.53 10.74 20.08
C GLU A 84 -6.04 11.87 20.99
N ASN A 85 -6.11 13.12 20.52
CA ASN A 85 -5.76 14.29 21.33
C ASN A 85 -6.89 14.65 22.30
N LYS A 86 -7.23 13.71 23.18
CA LYS A 86 -8.34 13.81 24.13
C LYS A 86 -7.96 13.20 25.48
N MET A 87 -7.75 14.05 26.47
CA MET A 87 -7.40 13.64 27.83
C MET A 87 -8.65 13.59 28.70
N VAL A 88 -8.98 12.41 29.22
CA VAL A 88 -10.18 12.19 30.04
C VAL A 88 -9.78 11.71 31.43
N PHE A 89 -10.32 12.36 32.46
CA PHE A 89 -10.11 11.94 33.84
C PHE A 89 -10.80 10.60 34.12
N ARG A 90 -10.02 9.59 34.53
CA ARG A 90 -10.54 8.24 34.80
C ARG A 90 -10.72 8.00 36.30
N ARG A 91 -9.69 8.23 37.12
CA ARG A 91 -9.69 7.92 38.56
C ARG A 91 -8.70 8.81 39.29
N CYS A 92 -8.91 9.02 40.59
CA CYS A 92 -7.90 9.56 41.49
C CYS A 92 -7.85 8.78 42.81
N SER A 93 -6.76 8.89 43.55
CA SER A 93 -6.66 8.39 44.92
C SER A 93 -6.46 9.56 45.88
N ILE A 94 -7.27 9.63 46.94
CA ILE A 94 -7.21 10.67 47.97
C ILE A 94 -7.14 9.95 49.33
N MET A 95 -6.06 10.20 50.09
CA MET A 95 -5.83 9.60 51.41
C MET A 95 -5.96 8.05 51.42
N GLY A 96 -5.46 7.39 50.37
CA GLY A 96 -5.53 5.94 50.22
C GLY A 96 -6.89 5.39 49.73
N THR A 97 -7.90 6.24 49.55
CA THR A 97 -9.20 5.85 48.98
C THR A 97 -9.20 6.12 47.47
N GLU A 98 -9.57 5.12 46.66
CA GLU A 98 -9.72 5.26 45.21
C GLU A 98 -11.11 5.80 44.84
N PHE A 99 -11.15 6.84 44.00
CA PHE A 99 -12.36 7.46 43.47
C PHE A 99 -12.40 7.29 41.95
N PRO A 100 -13.15 6.29 41.44
CA PRO A 100 -13.30 6.08 40.01
C PRO A 100 -14.39 6.97 39.40
N HIS A 101 -14.10 7.59 38.26
CA HIS A 101 -15.07 8.34 37.47
C HIS A 101 -15.81 7.42 36.48
N LYS A 102 -16.94 6.85 36.93
CA LYS A 102 -17.68 5.82 36.18
C LYS A 102 -18.25 6.28 34.84
N GLU A 103 -18.69 7.53 34.72
CA GLU A 103 -19.29 8.05 33.49
C GLU A 103 -18.27 8.12 32.32
N ASN A 104 -17.09 8.67 32.59
CA ASN A 104 -15.93 8.62 31.68
C ASN A 104 -15.41 7.20 31.45
N ALA A 105 -15.69 6.26 32.37
CA ALA A 105 -15.36 4.85 32.18
C ALA A 105 -16.18 4.24 31.04
N ILE A 106 -17.48 4.53 31.04
CA ILE A 106 -18.48 4.02 30.08
C ILE A 106 -18.35 4.71 28.72
N ARG A 107 -18.11 6.03 28.69
CA ARG A 107 -18.04 6.81 27.44
C ARG A 107 -16.89 6.43 26.50
N LEU A 108 -15.85 5.78 27.02
CA LEU A 108 -14.63 5.39 26.28
C LEU A 108 -14.54 3.88 26.06
N ALA A 109 -15.56 3.12 26.47
CA ALA A 109 -15.68 1.68 26.24
C ALA A 109 -16.59 1.45 25.03
#